data_AF-A0A803YG44-F1
#
_entry.id   AF-A0A803YG44-F1
#
_cell.length_a   1.000
_cell.length_b   1.000
_cell.length_c   1.000
_cell.angle_alpha   90.00
_cell.angle_beta   90.00
_cell.angle_gamma   90.00
#
_symmetry.space_group_name_H-M   'P 1'
#
loop_
_entity.id
_entity.type
_entity.pdbx_description
1 polymer ?
#
loop_
_entity_poly.entity_id
_entity_poly.type
_entity_poly.pdbx_seq_one_letter_code
_entity_poly.pdbx_strand_id
1 'polypeptide(L)'
;MERRWVWPENLPLFFLSLENRVKETLHKAFWDRLKKQISASPPDYTQAIQLLQEIKEALLLLLLPQNSQLRSQIEGVLDLELIRQEAEHGKELEYSKADAFITCSIT
;
A
#
# COMPACT_ATOMS: atom_id res chain seq x y z
N MET A 1 22.85 29.34 -39.59
CA MET A 1 21.85 30.07 -38.78
C MET A 1 21.47 29.17 -37.60
N GLU A 2 22.32 29.14 -36.56
CA GLU A 2 22.06 28.40 -35.31
C GLU A 2 20.90 29.09 -34.57
N ARG A 3 19.74 28.41 -34.45
CA ARG A 3 18.73 28.84 -33.47
C ARG A 3 19.26 28.47 -32.09
N ARG A 4 19.93 29.43 -31.44
CA ARG A 4 20.23 29.36 -30.02
C ARG A 4 18.89 29.42 -29.29
N TRP A 5 18.41 28.27 -28.82
CA TRP A 5 17.26 28.18 -27.94
C TRP A 5 17.61 28.96 -26.67
N VAL A 6 17.10 30.18 -26.56
CA VAL A 6 17.16 30.95 -25.33
C VAL A 6 16.02 30.42 -24.46
N TRP A 7 16.37 29.58 -23.49
CA TRP A 7 15.41 29.09 -22.51
C TRP A 7 14.97 30.25 -21.62
N PRO A 8 13.67 30.48 -21.39
CA PRO A 8 13.23 31.42 -20.36
C PRO A 8 13.77 30.96 -19.00
N GLU A 9 14.24 31.92 -18.18
CA GLU A 9 14.87 31.69 -16.86
C GLU A 9 13.99 30.92 -15.85
N ASN A 10 12.74 30.62 -16.22
CA ASN A 10 11.76 29.91 -15.41
C ASN A 10 11.61 28.43 -15.79
N LEU A 11 12.38 27.91 -16.75
CA LEU A 11 12.34 26.50 -17.19
C LEU A 11 12.49 25.51 -16.02
N PRO A 12 13.45 25.68 -15.09
CA PRO A 12 13.62 24.76 -13.96
C PRO A 12 12.39 24.68 -13.06
N LEU A 13 11.69 25.80 -12.87
CA LEU A 13 10.46 25.88 -12.08
C LEU A 13 9.29 25.21 -12.80
N PHE A 14 9.19 25.38 -14.12
CA PHE A 14 8.19 24.68 -14.92
C PHE A 14 8.39 23.16 -14.89
N PHE A 15 9.63 22.68 -15.07
CA PHE A 15 9.93 21.25 -15.01
C PHE A 15 9.66 20.66 -13.63
N LEU A 16 10.04 21.34 -12.55
CA LEU A 16 9.75 20.91 -11.19
C LEU A 16 8.23 20.88 -10.91
N SER A 17 7.49 21.89 -11.38
CA SER A 17 6.02 21.94 -11.25
C SER A 17 5.34 20.82 -12.02
N LEU A 18 5.81 20.53 -13.25
CA LEU A 18 5.30 19.44 -14.07
C LEU A 18 5.62 18.08 -13.42
N GLU A 19 6.84 17.89 -12.94
CA GLU A 19 7.26 16.68 -12.24
C GLU A 19 6.39 16.44 -11.00
N ASN A 20 6.14 17.47 -10.19
CA ASN A 20 5.27 17.37 -9.02
C ASN A 20 3.85 16.98 -9.42
N ARG A 21 3.29 17.60 -10.46
CA ARG A 21 1.94 17.29 -10.93
C ARG A 21 1.82 15.88 -11.50
N VAL A 22 2.84 15.41 -12.20
CA VAL A 22 2.90 14.01 -12.69
C VAL A 22 2.96 13.04 -11.51
N LYS A 23 3.81 13.31 -10.50
CA LYS A 23 3.90 12.51 -9.28
C LYS A 23 2.57 12.44 -8.55
N GLU A 24 1.92 13.58 -8.33
CA GLU A 24 0.60 13.65 -7.68
C GLU A 24 -0.47 12.86 -8.46
N THR A 25 -0.48 13.01 -9.79
CA THR A 25 -1.47 12.33 -10.65
C THR A 25 -1.27 10.81 -10.61
N LEU A 26 -0.02 10.34 -10.72
CA LEU A 26 0.31 8.92 -10.66
C LEU A 26 0.00 8.33 -9.27
N HIS A 27 0.39 9.04 -8.22
CA HIS A 27 0.14 8.64 -6.84
C HIS A 27 -1.36 8.49 -6.58
N LYS A 28 -2.16 9.48 -7.01
CA LYS A 28 -3.62 9.42 -6.92
C LYS A 28 -4.20 8.27 -7.73
N ALA A 29 -3.78 8.11 -8.99
CA ALA A 29 -4.29 7.03 -9.86
C ALA A 29 -4.00 5.64 -9.28
N PHE A 30 -2.83 5.45 -8.66
CA PHE A 30 -2.47 4.22 -7.97
C PHE A 30 -3.42 3.92 -6.81
N TRP A 31 -3.62 4.88 -5.89
CA TRP A 31 -4.51 4.67 -4.73
C TRP A 31 -5.98 4.57 -5.11
N ASP A 32 -6.43 5.31 -6.12
CA ASP A 32 -7.80 5.21 -6.64
C ASP A 32 -8.06 3.81 -7.20
N ARG A 33 -7.10 3.24 -7.93
CA ARG A 33 -7.18 1.86 -8.44
C ARG A 33 -7.19 0.85 -7.29
N LEU A 34 -6.28 0.99 -6.33
CA LEU A 34 -6.18 0.09 -5.19
C LEU A 34 -7.48 0.09 -4.36
N LYS A 35 -8.02 1.28 -4.08
CA LYS A 35 -9.29 1.45 -3.37
C LYS A 35 -10.44 0.78 -4.12
N LYS A 36 -10.48 0.91 -5.45
CA LYS A 36 -11.51 0.29 -6.29
C LYS A 36 -11.44 -1.24 -6.25
N GLN A 37 -10.23 -1.83 -6.28
CA GLN A 37 -10.05 -3.28 -6.20
C GLN A 37 -10.48 -3.85 -4.85
N ILE A 38 -10.07 -3.20 -3.75
CA ILE A 38 -10.44 -3.62 -2.39
C ILE A 38 -11.95 -3.44 -2.12
N SER A 39 -12.58 -2.44 -2.76
CA SER A 39 -14.02 -2.17 -2.59
C SER A 39 -14.90 -2.95 -3.58
N ALA A 40 -14.32 -3.76 -4.47
CA ALA A 40 -15.09 -4.56 -5.43
C ALA A 40 -15.82 -5.73 -4.74
N SER A 41 -16.80 -6.32 -5.43
CA SER A 41 -17.47 -7.55 -4.98
C SER A 41 -17.39 -8.61 -6.08
N PRO A 42 -16.58 -9.67 -5.94
CA PRO A 42 -15.65 -9.92 -4.84
C PRO A 42 -14.45 -8.95 -4.82
N PRO A 43 -13.88 -8.65 -3.64
CA PRO A 43 -12.70 -7.80 -3.53
C PRO A 43 -11.47 -8.48 -4.13
N ASP A 44 -10.62 -7.70 -4.79
CA ASP A 44 -9.32 -8.14 -5.32
C ASP A 44 -8.20 -7.56 -4.46
N TYR A 45 -7.54 -8.41 -3.68
CA TYR A 45 -6.46 -8.01 -2.78
C TYR A 45 -5.07 -8.14 -3.41
N THR A 46 -4.96 -8.58 -4.67
CA THR A 46 -3.67 -8.87 -5.33
C THR A 46 -2.71 -7.67 -5.25
N GLN A 47 -3.20 -6.48 -5.61
CA GLN A 47 -2.37 -5.26 -5.63
C GLN A 47 -2.05 -4.76 -4.20
N ALA A 48 -2.93 -5.00 -3.24
CA ALA A 48 -2.71 -4.63 -1.83
C ALA A 48 -1.63 -5.49 -1.18
N ILE A 49 -1.68 -6.81 -1.44
CA ILE A 49 -0.70 -7.77 -0.94
C ILE A 49 0.69 -7.47 -1.54
N GLN A 50 0.76 -7.17 -2.84
CA GLN A 50 2.02 -6.77 -3.49
C GLN A 50 2.61 -5.51 -2.85
N LEU A 51 1.79 -4.48 -2.59
CA LEU A 51 2.25 -3.26 -1.93
C LEU A 51 2.79 -3.53 -0.51
N LEU A 52 2.11 -4.39 0.26
CA LEU A 52 2.58 -4.78 1.58
C LEU A 52 3.91 -5.54 1.53
N GLN A 53 4.12 -6.36 0.49
CA GLN A 53 5.39 -7.03 0.26
C GLN A 53 6.52 -6.02 -0.02
N GLU A 54 6.29 -5.06 -0.92
CA GLU A 54 7.28 -4.02 -1.23
C GLU A 54 7.64 -3.19 0.01
N ILE A 55 6.65 -2.84 0.82
CA ILE A 55 6.87 -2.12 2.09
C ILE A 55 7.69 -2.98 3.06
N LYS A 56 7.37 -4.28 3.19
CA LYS A 56 8.13 -5.22 4.02
C LYS A 56 9.59 -5.28 3.57
N GLU A 57 9.84 -5.44 2.27
CA GLU A 57 11.19 -5.50 1.71
C GLU A 57 11.94 -4.18 1.94
N ALA A 58 11.32 -3.03 1.71
CA ALA A 58 11.92 -1.73 1.98
C ALA A 58 12.27 -1.53 3.46
N LEU A 59 11.38 -1.93 4.37
CA LEU A 59 11.64 -1.90 5.82
C LEU A 59 12.81 -2.81 6.19
N LEU A 60 12.86 -4.03 5.64
CA LEU A 60 13.95 -4.96 5.87
C LEU A 60 15.29 -4.46 5.32
N LEU A 61 15.30 -3.73 4.20
CA LEU A 61 16.50 -3.09 3.66
C LEU A 61 17.01 -1.94 4.53
N LEU A 62 16.11 -1.23 5.21
CA LEU A 62 16.46 -0.16 6.15
C LEU A 62 17.00 -0.72 7.49
N LEU A 63 16.69 -1.98 7.82
CA LEU A 63 17.21 -2.61 9.02
C LEU A 63 18.66 -3.06 8.84
N LEU A 64 19.50 -2.73 9.83
CA LEU A 64 20.84 -3.29 9.92
C LEU A 64 20.77 -4.81 10.17
N PRO A 65 21.64 -5.62 9.54
CA PRO A 65 21.59 -7.09 9.60
C PRO A 65 21.71 -7.68 11.01
N GLN A 66 22.11 -6.89 12.00
CA GLN A 66 22.33 -7.29 13.39
C GLN A 66 21.05 -7.25 14.25
N ASN A 67 19.97 -6.63 13.77
CA ASN A 67 18.71 -6.48 14.52
C ASN A 67 17.73 -7.63 14.23
N SER A 68 18.11 -8.85 14.62
CA SER A 68 17.31 -10.07 14.42
C SER A 68 15.92 -10.03 15.07
N GLN A 69 15.81 -9.41 16.25
CA GLN A 69 14.53 -9.27 16.97
C GLN A 69 13.55 -8.34 16.25
N LEU A 70 14.02 -7.20 15.73
CA LEU A 70 13.18 -6.24 15.02
C LEU A 70 12.78 -6.81 13.65
N ARG A 71 13.69 -7.54 13.00
CA ARG A 71 13.41 -8.27 11.77
C ARG A 71 12.30 -9.30 11.93
N SER A 72 12.38 -10.15 12.97
CA SER A 72 11.35 -11.15 13.24
C SER A 72 10.00 -10.53 13.60
N GLN A 73 9.98 -9.39 14.28
CA GLN A 73 8.74 -8.64 14.54
C GLN A 73 8.11 -8.10 13.24
N ILE A 74 8.90 -7.52 12.34
CA ILE A 74 8.40 -7.05 11.04
C ILE A 74 7.87 -8.22 10.21
N GLU A 75 8.60 -9.35 10.20
CA GLU A 75 8.20 -10.54 9.47
C GLU A 75 6.91 -11.16 10.01
N GLY A 76 6.68 -11.14 11.32
CA GLY A 76 5.48 -11.67 11.96
C GLY A 76 4.26 -10.75 11.88
N VAL A 77 4.44 -9.42 11.93
CA VAL A 77 3.32 -8.47 11.77
C VAL A 77 2.90 -8.37 10.31
N LEU A 78 3.85 -8.39 9.37
CA LEU A 78 3.60 -8.45 7.93
C LEU A 78 3.68 -9.90 7.45
N ASP A 79 2.90 -10.78 8.07
CA ASP A 79 2.67 -12.12 7.56
C ASP A 79 1.67 -12.03 6.40
N LEU A 80 2.21 -11.96 5.19
CA LEU A 80 1.46 -11.81 3.95
C LEU A 80 0.56 -13.02 3.67
N GLU A 81 0.93 -14.20 4.16
CA GLU A 81 0.15 -15.42 3.99
C GLU A 81 -1.08 -15.39 4.91
N LEU A 82 -0.92 -14.96 6.15
CA LEU A 82 -2.03 -14.74 7.08
C LEU A 82 -2.95 -13.62 6.60
N ILE A 83 -2.41 -12.50 6.12
CA ILE A 83 -3.20 -11.38 5.57
C ILE A 83 -4.00 -11.85 4.34
N ARG A 84 -3.38 -12.65 3.47
CA ARG A 84 -4.07 -13.21 2.30
C ARG A 84 -5.16 -14.19 2.70
N GLN A 85 -4.88 -15.08 3.65
CA GLN A 85 -5.87 -16.04 4.14
C GLN A 85 -7.04 -15.34 4.82
N GLU A 86 -6.81 -14.35 5.68
CA GLU A 86 -7.89 -13.57 6.31
C GLU A 86 -8.71 -12.78 5.27
N ALA A 87 -8.06 -12.26 4.23
CA ALA A 87 -8.72 -11.53 3.16
C ALA A 87 -9.55 -12.44 2.21
N GLU A 88 -9.07 -13.66 1.94
CA GLU A 88 -9.77 -14.66 1.12
C GLU A 88 -10.87 -15.39 1.90
N HIS A 89 -10.67 -15.69 3.19
CA HIS A 89 -11.62 -16.39 4.06
C HIS A 89 -12.59 -15.45 4.80
N GLY A 90 -12.38 -14.13 4.75
CA GLY A 90 -13.25 -13.10 5.33
C GLY A 90 -14.66 -12.99 4.72
N LYS A 91 -15.10 -13.96 3.91
CA LYS A 91 -16.45 -14.08 3.37
C LYS A 91 -17.28 -15.22 3.95
N GLU A 92 -16.77 -16.00 4.90
CA GLU A 92 -17.57 -17.07 5.53
C GLU A 92 -17.29 -17.20 7.03
N LEU A 93 -17.26 -16.07 7.74
CA LEU A 93 -17.55 -16.06 9.17
C LEU A 93 -19.04 -15.87 9.34
N GLU A 94 -19.73 -17.01 9.30
CA GLU A 94 -21.08 -17.25 9.78
C GLU A 94 -21.43 -16.28 10.92
N TYR A 95 -22.39 -15.38 10.64
CA TYR A 95 -22.90 -14.34 11.54
C TYR A 95 -23.33 -14.87 12.94
N SER A 96 -23.39 -16.20 13.13
CA SER A 96 -23.70 -16.87 14.39
C SER A 96 -22.65 -16.77 15.50
N LYS A 97 -21.36 -16.53 15.22
CA LYS A 97 -20.33 -16.44 16.28
C LYS A 97 -20.00 -15.01 16.71
N ALA A 98 -20.15 -14.03 15.82
CA ALA A 98 -19.95 -12.62 16.12
C ALA A 98 -20.97 -12.10 17.15
N ASP A 99 -22.22 -12.56 17.07
CA ASP A 99 -23.29 -12.18 18.00
C ASP A 99 -23.02 -12.68 19.43
N ALA A 100 -22.39 -13.85 19.60
CA ALA A 100 -22.04 -14.37 20.92
C ALA A 100 -20.93 -13.53 21.59
N PHE A 101 -19.97 -13.02 20.79
CA PHE A 101 -18.87 -12.21 21.31
C PHE A 101 -19.32 -10.78 21.67
N ILE A 102 -20.21 -10.18 20.87
CA ILE A 102 -20.79 -8.86 21.15
C ILE A 102 -21.74 -8.93 22.37
N THR A 103 -22.53 -10.00 22.50
CA THR A 103 -23.48 -10.14 23.63
C THR A 103 -22.78 -10.39 24.97
N CYS A 104 -21.68 -11.16 25.00
CA CYS A 104 -20.95 -11.46 26.23
C CYS A 104 -20.12 -10.27 26.76
N SER A 105 -19.83 -9.27 25.91
CA SER A 105 -19.04 -8.09 26.32
C SER A 105 -19.88 -6.95 26.90
N ILE A 106 -21.22 -7.07 26.85
CA ILE A 106 -22.17 -6.01 27.26
C ILE A 106 -23.11 -6.47 28.39
N THR A 107 -22.90 -7.67 28.95
CA THR A 107 -23.59 -8.12 30.19
C THR A 107 -22.63 -8.22 31.36
#